data_AF-A0ABF7PY58-F1
#
_entry.id   AF-A0ABF7PY58-F1
#
_cell.length_a   1.000
_cell.length_b   1.000
_cell.length_c   1.000
_cell.angle_alpha   90.00
_cell.angle_beta   90.00
_cell.angle_gamma   90.00
#
_symmetry.space_group_name_H-M   'P 1'
#
loop_
_entity.id
_entity.type
_entity.pdbx_description
1 polymer ?
#
loop_
_entity_poly.entity_id
_entity_poly.type
_entity_poly.pdbx_seq_one_letter_code
_entity_poly.pdbx_strand_id
1 'polypeptide(L)'
;MVAVGAGSARAASEADYLTAVAAAESANKEAGRLRNQWTVTQAALTAAKKAADAGNFDQAVKAAQEAEALAKASIVQATSEKQRWKDMEIR
;
A
#
# COMPACT_ATOMS: atom_id res chain seq x y z
N MET A 1 -2.74 36.67 7.67
CA MET A 1 -3.20 35.91 8.84
C MET A 1 -3.57 34.51 8.35
N VAL A 2 -2.66 33.54 8.42
CA VAL A 2 -2.96 32.15 8.02
C VAL A 2 -3.24 31.39 9.30
N ALA A 3 -4.51 31.02 9.50
CA ALA A 3 -4.90 30.13 10.58
C ALA A 3 -4.24 28.77 10.32
N VAL A 4 -3.19 28.46 11.09
CA VAL A 4 -2.72 27.09 11.27
C VAL A 4 -3.88 26.37 11.97
N GLY A 5 -4.68 25.65 11.17
CA GLY A 5 -5.63 24.70 11.72
C GLY A 5 -4.84 23.70 12.53
N ALA A 6 -5.02 23.74 13.84
CA ALA A 6 -4.62 22.65 14.73
C ALA A 6 -5.36 21.40 14.23
N GLY A 7 -4.70 20.62 13.38
CA GLY A 7 -5.17 19.31 12.98
C GLY A 7 -5.18 18.47 14.25
N SER A 8 -6.34 18.37 14.89
CA SER A 8 -6.58 17.40 15.93
C SER A 8 -6.15 16.05 15.36
N ALA A 9 -5.11 15.44 15.94
CA ALA A 9 -4.75 14.07 15.61
C ALA A 9 -5.95 13.19 15.98
N ARG A 10 -6.83 12.95 15.00
CA ARG A 10 -7.94 12.02 15.13
C ARG A 10 -7.34 10.64 15.02
N ALA A 11 -7.60 9.81 16.04
CA ALA A 11 -7.33 8.38 15.94
C ALA A 11 -8.01 7.86 14.66
N ALA A 12 -7.29 7.03 13.91
CA ALA A 12 -7.86 6.41 12.72
C ALA A 12 -9.14 5.65 13.10
N SER A 13 -10.13 5.72 12.22
CA SER A 13 -11.38 5.00 12.36
C SER A 13 -11.36 3.69 11.57
N GLU A 14 -12.33 2.82 11.84
CA GLU A 14 -12.56 1.63 11.02
C GLU A 14 -12.77 1.98 9.55
N ALA A 15 -13.47 3.09 9.25
CA ALA A 15 -13.67 3.57 7.89
C ALA A 15 -12.35 3.96 7.20
N ASP A 16 -11.41 4.56 7.95
CA ASP A 16 -10.07 4.89 7.44
C ASP A 16 -9.29 3.61 7.11
N TYR A 17 -9.36 2.60 8.00
CA TYR A 17 -8.76 1.29 7.75
C TYR A 17 -9.38 0.60 6.53
N LEU A 18 -10.70 0.53 6.42
CA LEU A 18 -11.40 -0.09 5.29
C LEU A 18 -11.03 0.58 3.95
N THR A 19 -10.89 1.91 3.96
CA THR A 19 -10.44 2.66 2.79
C THR A 19 -8.99 2.31 2.43
N ALA A 20 -8.10 2.30 3.41
CA ALA A 20 -6.68 2.01 3.20
C ALA A 20 -6.44 0.55 2.75
N VAL A 21 -7.12 -0.42 3.37
CA VAL A 21 -6.96 -1.84 3.02
C VAL A 21 -7.53 -2.14 1.63
N ALA A 22 -8.64 -1.50 1.24
CA ALA A 22 -9.17 -1.64 -0.12
C ALA A 22 -8.20 -1.10 -1.20
N ALA A 23 -7.54 0.04 -0.94
CA ALA A 23 -6.52 0.57 -1.82
C ALA A 23 -5.31 -0.38 -1.93
N ALA A 24 -4.85 -0.91 -0.79
CA ALA A 24 -3.75 -1.85 -0.72
C ALA A 24 -4.07 -3.18 -1.43
N GLU A 25 -5.26 -3.74 -1.24
CA GLU A 25 -5.72 -4.97 -1.90
C GLU A 25 -5.85 -4.79 -3.42
N SER A 26 -6.36 -3.63 -3.87
CA SER A 26 -6.44 -3.30 -5.29
C SER A 26 -5.06 -3.26 -5.93
N ALA A 27 -4.11 -2.54 -5.31
CA ALA A 27 -2.72 -2.49 -5.77
C ALA A 27 -2.07 -3.87 -5.74
N ASN A 28 -2.28 -4.66 -4.68
CA ASN A 28 -1.73 -6.00 -4.56
C ASN A 28 -2.30 -6.95 -5.62
N LYS A 29 -3.58 -6.81 -5.97
CA LYS A 29 -4.20 -7.56 -7.08
C LYS A 29 -3.56 -7.22 -8.41
N GLU A 30 -3.30 -5.93 -8.67
CA GLU A 30 -2.63 -5.49 -9.89
C GLU A 30 -1.19 -6.01 -9.98
N ALA A 31 -0.43 -5.95 -8.88
CA ALA A 31 0.89 -6.59 -8.79
C ALA A 31 0.81 -8.10 -9.11
N GLY A 32 -0.29 -8.76 -8.73
CA GLY A 32 -0.55 -10.18 -9.03
C GLY A 32 -0.79 -10.43 -10.52
N ARG A 33 -1.48 -9.53 -11.22
CA ARG A 33 -1.65 -9.60 -12.69
C ARG A 33 -0.30 -9.49 -13.41
N LEU A 34 0.63 -8.74 -12.83
CA LEU A 34 2.00 -8.62 -13.32
C LEU A 34 2.92 -9.75 -12.86
N ARG A 35 2.41 -10.74 -12.12
CA ARG A 35 3.17 -11.84 -11.50
C ARG A 35 4.30 -11.36 -10.58
N ASN A 36 4.17 -10.16 -10.02
CA ASN A 36 5.14 -9.57 -9.10
C ASN A 36 4.54 -9.35 -7.71
N GLN A 37 3.70 -10.28 -7.22
CA GLN A 37 3.20 -10.16 -5.86
C GLN A 37 4.31 -10.43 -4.85
N TRP A 38 4.70 -9.41 -4.09
CA TRP A 38 5.69 -9.57 -3.04
C TRP A 38 5.04 -10.18 -1.79
N THR A 39 5.73 -11.13 -1.17
CA THR A 39 5.27 -11.77 0.07
C THR A 39 5.21 -10.78 1.24
N VAL A 40 6.09 -9.78 1.26
CA VAL A 40 6.09 -8.71 2.28
C VAL A 40 4.81 -7.86 2.22
N THR A 41 4.25 -7.62 1.03
CA THR A 41 2.96 -6.93 0.88
C THR A 41 1.82 -7.72 1.52
N GLN A 42 1.82 -9.06 1.37
CA GLN A 42 0.81 -9.93 1.99
C GLN A 42 0.97 -9.97 3.52
N ALA A 43 2.21 -9.95 4.01
CA ALA A 43 2.49 -9.87 5.44
C ALA A 43 1.97 -8.55 6.04
N ALA A 44 2.17 -7.42 5.34
CA ALA A 44 1.65 -6.12 5.75
C ALA A 44 0.11 -6.05 5.75
N LEU A 45 -0.57 -6.60 4.73
CA LEU A 45 -2.03 -6.76 4.72
C LEU A 45 -2.53 -7.60 5.90
N THR A 46 -1.83 -8.69 6.21
CA THR A 46 -2.17 -9.55 7.36
C THR A 46 -1.97 -8.81 8.69
N ALA A 47 -0.90 -8.03 8.82
CA ALA A 47 -0.65 -7.20 10.00
C ALA A 47 -1.71 -6.11 10.16
N ALA A 48 -2.13 -5.48 9.06
CA ALA A 48 -3.20 -4.49 9.04
C ALA A 48 -4.51 -5.10 9.54
N LYS A 49 -4.87 -6.30 9.04
CA LYS A 49 -6.06 -7.02 9.49
C LYS A 49 -6.01 -7.34 10.99
N LYS A 50 -4.89 -7.90 11.48
CA LYS A 50 -4.72 -8.19 12.91
C LYS A 50 -4.83 -6.95 13.80
N ALA A 51 -4.29 -5.82 13.36
CA ALA A 51 -4.40 -4.56 14.09
C ALA A 51 -5.86 -4.06 14.12
N ALA A 52 -6.58 -4.16 13.00
CA ALA A 52 -8.01 -3.82 12.94
C ALA A 52 -8.86 -4.74 13.81
N ASP A 53 -8.60 -6.06 13.80
CA ASP A 53 -9.28 -7.04 14.67
C ASP A 53 -9.05 -6.74 16.17
N ALA A 54 -7.90 -6.13 16.51
CA ALA A 54 -7.59 -5.67 17.87
C ALA A 54 -8.15 -4.27 18.20
N GLY A 55 -8.88 -3.63 17.28
CA GLY A 55 -9.38 -2.26 17.42
C GLY A 55 -8.30 -1.18 17.32
N ASN A 56 -7.06 -1.54 16.95
CA ASN A 56 -5.95 -0.61 16.75
C ASN A 56 -5.95 -0.11 15.30
N PHE A 57 -6.92 0.74 14.97
CA PHE A 57 -7.08 1.27 13.62
C PHE A 57 -5.90 2.15 13.17
N ASP A 58 -5.20 2.82 14.10
CA ASP A 58 -3.99 3.59 13.76
C ASP A 58 -2.87 2.69 13.22
N GLN A 59 -2.62 1.54 13.85
CA GLN A 59 -1.68 0.56 13.31
C GLN A 59 -2.22 -0.11 12.05
N ALA A 60 -3.53 -0.37 11.98
CA ALA A 60 -4.16 -0.99 10.83
C ALA A 60 -4.01 -0.12 9.57
N VAL A 61 -4.27 1.18 9.67
CA VAL A 61 -4.09 2.14 8.57
C VAL A 61 -2.63 2.22 8.16
N LYS A 62 -1.70 2.32 9.11
CA LYS A 62 -0.25 2.37 8.78
C LYS A 62 0.21 1.12 8.02
N ALA A 63 -0.17 -0.07 8.50
CA ALA A 63 0.18 -1.32 7.85
C ALA A 63 -0.48 -1.47 6.46
N ALA A 64 -1.72 -0.99 6.30
CA ALA A 64 -2.39 -0.97 5.01
C ALA A 64 -1.70 0.00 4.02
N GLN A 65 -1.31 1.19 4.47
CA GLN A 65 -0.56 2.14 3.64
C GLN A 65 0.82 1.61 3.24
N GLU A 66 1.51 0.92 4.14
CA GLU A 66 2.77 0.24 3.83
C GLU A 66 2.56 -0.86 2.77
N ALA A 67 1.52 -1.68 2.91
CA ALA A 67 1.16 -2.67 1.91
C ALA A 67 0.87 -2.04 0.54
N GLU A 68 0.14 -0.92 0.51
CA GLU A 68 -0.14 -0.18 -0.72
C GLU A 68 1.16 0.32 -1.38
N ALA A 69 2.06 0.92 -0.61
CA ALA A 69 3.35 1.40 -1.10
C ALA A 69 4.21 0.27 -1.68
N LEU A 70 4.28 -0.87 -0.98
CA LEU A 70 4.99 -2.06 -1.44
C LEU A 70 4.39 -2.64 -2.72
N ALA A 71 3.06 -2.72 -2.80
CA ALA A 71 2.35 -3.18 -4.01
C ALA A 71 2.64 -2.27 -5.21
N LYS A 72 2.57 -0.95 -5.02
CA LYS A 72 2.89 0.04 -6.06
C LYS A 72 4.35 -0.03 -6.49
N ALA A 73 5.28 -0.16 -5.55
CA ALA A 73 6.70 -0.34 -5.85
C ALA A 73 6.94 -1.60 -6.69
N SER A 74 6.25 -2.68 -6.35
CA SER A 74 6.33 -3.92 -7.11
C SER A 74 5.78 -3.79 -8.54
N ILE A 75 4.66 -3.09 -8.72
CA ILE A 75 4.12 -2.79 -10.05
C ILE A 75 5.15 -2.03 -10.89
N VAL A 76 5.75 -0.97 -10.33
CA VAL A 76 6.78 -0.17 -10.99
C VAL A 76 8.01 -1.00 -11.35
N GLN A 77 8.41 -1.91 -10.46
CA GLN A 77 9.53 -2.81 -10.70
C GLN A 77 9.23 -3.75 -11.88
N ALA A 78 8.04 -4.35 -11.92
CA ALA A 78 7.64 -5.25 -13.01
C ALA A 78 7.52 -4.52 -14.36
N THR A 79 7.04 -3.28 -14.37
CA THR A 79 6.92 -2.48 -15.59
C THR A 79 8.27 -1.93 -16.07
N SER A 80 9.14 -1.49 -15.16
CA SER A 80 10.50 -1.03 -15.51
C SER A 80 11.36 -2.16 -16.08
N GLU A 81 11.26 -3.39 -15.58
CA GLU A 81 11.94 -4.55 -16.18
C GLU A 81 11.44 -4.84 -17.60
N LYS A 82 10.13 -4.70 -17.84
CA LYS A 82 9.54 -4.80 -19.18
C LYS A 82 9.91 -3.65 -20.12
N GLN A 83 10.45 -2.54 -19.62
CA GLN A 83 10.92 -1.45 -20.49
C GLN A 83 12.43 -1.56 -20.76
N ARG A 84 13.19 -2.06 -19.78
CA ARG A 84 14.67 -2.12 -19.82
C ARG A 84 15.23 -2.97 -20.97
N TRP A 85 14.53 -4.00 -21.45
CA TRP A 85 15.00 -4.77 -22.61
C TRP A 85 15.00 -3.96 -23.92
N LYS A 86 14.04 -3.04 -24.10
CA LYS A 86 13.97 -2.17 -25.28
C LYS A 86 15.09 -1.14 -25.31
N ASP A 87 15.50 -0.65 -24.14
CA ASP A 87 16.58 0.33 -24.01
C ASP A 87 17.96 -0.31 -24.25
N MET A 88 18.11 -1.62 -23.97
CA MET A 88 19.35 -2.36 -24.24
C MET A 88 19.55 -2.73 -25.72
N GLU A 89 18.50 -2.82 -26.54
CA GLU A 89 18.62 -3.03 -28.00
C GLU A 89 19.02 -1.76 -28.76
N ILE A 90 18.91 -0.57 -28.13
CA ILE A 90 19.30 0.72 -28.70
C ILE A 90 20.66 1.13 -28.09
N ARG A 91 21.67 0.28 -28.20
CA ARG A 91 23.05 0.65 -27.84
C ARG A 91 24.09 -0.02 -28.71
#